data_AF-B6W8S5-F1
#
_entry.id   AF-B6W8S5-F1
#
_cell.length_a   1.000
_cell.length_b   1.000
_cell.length_c   1.000
_cell.angle_alpha   90.00
_cell.angle_beta   90.00
_cell.angle_gamma   90.00
#
_symmetry.space_group_name_H-M   'P 1'
#
loop_
_entity.id
_entity.type
_entity.pdbx_description
1 polymer ?
#
loop_
_entity_poly.entity_id
_entity_poly.type
_entity_poly.pdbx_seq_one_letter_code
_entity_poly.pdbx_strand_id
1 'polypeptide(L)'
;MGAMGSDAAIEAADVILMDDDPLKISTAIKISKKCLKIVKENIYFSIGVKIIVLVLGALGFASMWAAIFADVGVTFIAVLNAMRCMYIK
;
A
#
# COMPACT_ATOMS: atom_id res chain seq x y z
N MET A 1 -6.26 -19.39 27.60
CA MET A 1 -5.41 -19.87 26.49
C MET A 1 -6.32 -20.45 25.42
N GLY A 2 -6.79 -19.61 24.50
CA GLY A 2 -7.66 -20.00 23.37
C GLY A 2 -6.85 -20.66 22.24
N ALA A 3 -6.23 -21.79 22.55
CA ALA A 3 -5.52 -22.66 21.60
C ALA A 3 -6.50 -23.53 20.78
N MET A 4 -7.54 -22.92 20.18
CA MET A 4 -8.58 -23.64 19.41
C MET A 4 -8.36 -23.53 17.90
N GLY A 5 -7.10 -23.62 17.49
CA GLY A 5 -6.68 -23.98 16.14
C GLY A 5 -5.49 -24.92 16.31
N SER A 6 -5.49 -26.06 15.62
CA SER A 6 -4.28 -26.89 15.54
C SER A 6 -3.12 -26.01 15.07
N ASP A 7 -1.91 -26.15 15.63
CA ASP A 7 -0.74 -25.39 15.16
C ASP A 7 -0.56 -25.51 13.63
N ALA A 8 -0.95 -26.66 13.05
CA ALA A 8 -0.99 -26.87 11.61
C ALA A 8 -2.00 -25.96 10.86
N ALA A 9 -3.13 -25.63 11.49
CA ALA A 9 -4.12 -24.70 10.94
C ALA A 9 -3.68 -23.23 11.07
N ILE A 10 -2.92 -22.89 12.12
CA ILE A 10 -2.28 -21.58 12.31
C ILE A 10 -1.19 -21.39 11.24
N GLU A 11 -0.38 -22.41 10.99
CA GLU A 11 0.73 -22.35 10.04
C GLU A 11 0.28 -22.34 8.57
N ALA A 12 -0.88 -22.93 8.26
CA ALA A 12 -1.44 -22.97 6.91
C ALA A 12 -2.39 -21.79 6.57
N ALA A 13 -2.78 -20.97 7.54
CA ALA A 13 -3.75 -19.89 7.34
C ALA A 13 -3.08 -18.55 7.03
N ASP A 14 -3.55 -17.86 5.99
CA ASP A 14 -3.08 -16.50 5.64
C ASP A 14 -3.55 -15.42 6.64
N VAL A 15 -4.64 -15.68 7.37
CA VAL A 15 -5.22 -14.76 8.35
C VAL A 15 -5.73 -15.55 9.55
N ILE A 16 -5.30 -15.16 10.75
CA ILE A 16 -5.65 -15.82 12.02
C ILE A 16 -6.42 -14.84 12.89
N LEU A 17 -7.60 -15.26 13.36
CA LEU A 17 -8.38 -14.53 14.35
C LEU A 17 -7.93 -14.97 15.74
N MET A 18 -7.36 -14.06 16.51
CA MET A 18 -6.95 -14.33 17.90
C MET A 18 -8.12 -14.28 18.90
N ASP A 19 -9.28 -13.77 18.48
CA ASP A 19 -10.49 -13.63 19.30
C ASP A 19 -11.63 -14.45 18.69
N ASP A 20 -12.50 -15.01 19.55
CA ASP A 20 -13.66 -15.83 19.17
C ASP A 20 -14.85 -15.03 18.57
N ASP A 21 -14.64 -13.77 18.17
CA ASP A 21 -15.70 -12.93 17.60
C ASP A 21 -15.63 -12.87 16.06
N PRO A 22 -16.49 -13.60 15.32
CA PRO A 22 -16.48 -13.63 13.86
C PRO A 22 -16.85 -12.28 13.22
N LEU A 23 -17.44 -11.35 13.98
CA LEU A 23 -17.73 -9.99 13.48
C LEU A 23 -16.45 -9.21 13.13
N LYS A 24 -15.30 -9.58 13.73
CA LYS A 24 -13.99 -8.97 13.41
C LYS A 24 -13.53 -9.22 11.98
N ILE A 25 -13.99 -10.29 11.34
CA ILE A 25 -13.70 -10.58 9.91
C ILE A 25 -14.26 -9.47 9.02
N SER A 26 -15.49 -9.02 9.28
CA SER A 26 -16.12 -7.93 8.51
C SER A 26 -15.35 -6.62 8.65
N THR A 27 -14.87 -6.33 9.86
CA THR A 27 -14.04 -5.16 10.14
C THR A 27 -12.68 -5.25 9.45
N ALA A 28 -12.01 -6.41 9.52
CA ALA A 28 -10.75 -6.66 8.82
C ALA A 28 -10.88 -6.45 7.30
N ILE A 29 -11.92 -7.00 6.67
CA ILE A 29 -12.19 -6.80 5.23
C ILE A 29 -12.43 -5.32 4.90
N LYS A 30 -13.14 -4.56 5.75
CA LYS A 30 -13.35 -3.12 5.55
C LYS A 30 -12.04 -2.34 5.61
N ILE A 31 -11.15 -2.68 6.55
CA ILE A 31 -9.82 -2.06 6.67
C ILE A 31 -8.97 -2.39 5.44
N SER A 32 -8.92 -3.67 5.03
CA SER A 32 -8.20 -4.09 3.82
C SER A 32 -8.68 -3.38 2.57
N LYS A 33 -10.00 -3.22 2.38
CA LYS A 33 -10.58 -2.48 1.25
C LYS A 33 -10.16 -1.00 1.25
N LYS A 34 -10.16 -0.34 2.42
CA LYS A 34 -9.67 1.03 2.54
C LYS A 34 -8.18 1.14 2.22
N CYS A 35 -7.36 0.20 2.71
CA CYS A 35 -5.94 0.20 2.39
C CYS A 35 -5.68 0.00 0.90
N LEU A 36 -6.40 -0.93 0.26
CA LEU A 36 -6.34 -1.14 -1.19
C LEU A 36 -6.71 0.12 -1.99
N LYS A 37 -7.63 0.95 -1.50
CA LYS A 37 -7.97 2.23 -2.15
C LYS A 37 -6.79 3.21 -2.09
N ILE A 38 -6.15 3.36 -0.94
CA ILE A 38 -4.97 4.22 -0.77
C ILE A 38 -3.79 3.73 -1.61
N VAL A 39 -3.56 2.41 -1.63
CA VAL A 39 -2.52 1.80 -2.47
C VAL A 39 -2.76 2.11 -3.94
N LYS A 40 -4.00 1.97 -4.42
CA LYS A 40 -4.36 2.34 -5.80
C LYS A 40 -4.09 3.82 -6.08
N GLU A 41 -4.47 4.73 -5.19
CA GLU A 41 -4.19 6.17 -5.32
C GLU A 41 -2.68 6.45 -5.43
N ASN A 42 -1.86 5.80 -4.60
CA ASN A 42 -0.39 5.90 -4.67
C ASN A 42 0.19 5.37 -5.99
N ILE A 43 -0.31 4.23 -6.48
CA ILE A 43 0.14 3.66 -7.75
C ILE A 43 -0.21 4.61 -8.90
N TYR A 44 -1.43 5.13 -8.95
CA TYR A 44 -1.83 6.10 -9.96
C TYR A 44 -0.97 7.37 -9.91
N PHE A 45 -0.66 7.88 -8.72
CA PHE A 45 0.21 9.05 -8.56
C PHE A 45 1.63 8.77 -9.07
N SER A 46 2.21 7.63 -8.69
CA SER A 46 3.57 7.24 -9.09
C SER A 46 3.69 7.04 -10.60
N ILE A 47 2.73 6.34 -11.19
CA ILE A 47 2.66 6.16 -12.65
C ILE A 47 2.49 7.52 -13.35
N GLY A 48 1.64 8.40 -12.82
CA GLY A 48 1.42 9.74 -13.37
C GLY A 48 2.72 10.55 -13.47
N VAL A 49 3.49 10.63 -12.39
CA VAL A 49 4.76 11.37 -12.40
C VAL A 49 5.79 10.69 -13.31
N LYS A 50 5.88 9.36 -13.30
CA LYS A 50 6.80 8.62 -14.17
C LYS A 50 6.51 8.86 -15.66
N ILE A 51 5.24 8.91 -16.05
CA ILE A 51 4.82 9.26 -17.42
C ILE A 51 5.20 10.71 -17.76
N ILE A 52 4.95 11.66 -16.85
CA ILE A 52 5.30 13.08 -17.06
C ILE A 52 6.80 13.23 -17.32
N VAL A 53 7.63 12.62 -16.48
CA VAL A 53 9.09 12.63 -16.61
C VAL A 53 9.54 11.98 -17.91
N LEU A 54 8.91 10.88 -18.32
CA LEU A 54 9.23 10.18 -19.56
C LEU A 54 8.91 11.05 -20.79
N VAL A 55 7.76 11.74 -20.81
CA VAL A 55 7.40 12.66 -21.89
C VAL A 55 8.34 13.87 -21.94
N LEU A 56 8.68 14.46 -20.79
CA LEU A 56 9.64 15.56 -20.70
C LEU A 56 11.05 15.14 -21.14
N GLY A 57 11.45 13.90 -20.84
CA GLY A 57 12.70 13.30 -21.30
C GLY A 57 12.71 13.05 -22.81
N ALA A 58 11.61 12.55 -23.36
CA ALA A 58 11.46 12.36 -24.81
C ALA A 58 11.52 13.68 -25.60
N LEU A 59 11.05 14.78 -25.00
CA LEU A 59 11.15 16.13 -25.58
C LEU A 59 12.53 16.78 -25.40
N GLY A 60 13.48 16.10 -24.73
CA GLY A 60 14.86 16.56 -24.54
C GLY A 60 15.06 17.63 -23.46
N PHE A 61 14.00 17.96 -22.69
CA PHE A 61 14.06 18.97 -21.62
C PHE A 61 14.40 18.38 -20.23
N ALA A 62 14.36 17.06 -20.05
CA ALA A 62 14.67 16.45 -18.76
C ALA A 62 16.14 16.03 -18.66
N SER A 63 16.85 16.62 -17.71
CA SER A 63 18.16 16.14 -17.28
C SER A 63 17.98 14.87 -16.42
N MET A 64 18.97 13.96 -16.43
CA MET A 64 18.93 12.75 -15.56
C MET A 64 18.72 13.11 -14.09
N TRP A 65 19.22 14.27 -13.65
CA TRP A 65 19.05 14.77 -12.29
C TRP A 65 17.58 15.06 -11.94
N ALA A 66 16.83 15.71 -12.84
CA ALA A 66 15.41 15.99 -12.65
C ALA A 66 14.58 14.69 -12.59
N ALA A 67 14.94 13.68 -13.39
CA ALA A 67 14.28 12.38 -13.38
C ALA A 67 14.48 11.64 -12.04
N ILE A 68 15.70 11.66 -11.50
CA ILE A 68 16.01 11.06 -10.20
C ILE A 68 15.25 11.78 -9.08
N PHE A 69 15.25 13.12 -9.09
CA PHE A 69 14.54 13.90 -8.09
C PHE A 69 13.03 13.62 -8.10
N ALA A 70 12.44 13.52 -9.29
CA ALA A 70 11.03 13.18 -9.44
C ALA A 70 10.71 11.77 -8.88
N ASP A 71 11.50 10.75 -9.21
CA ASP A 71 11.29 9.39 -8.71
C ASP A 71 11.45 9.29 -7.18
N VAL A 72 12.49 9.91 -6.62
CA VAL A 72 12.74 9.90 -5.17
C VAL A 72 11.67 10.71 -4.43
N GLY A 73 11.27 11.86 -4.97
CA GLY A 73 10.21 12.69 -4.39
C GLY A 73 8.85 11.98 -4.39
N VAL A 74 8.50 11.31 -5.49
CA VAL A 74 7.30 10.46 -5.58
C VAL A 74 7.34 9.35 -4.56
N THR A 75 8.51 8.72 -4.37
CA THR A 75 8.67 7.64 -3.40
C THR A 75 8.42 8.16 -1.97
N PHE A 76 8.96 9.33 -1.63
CA PHE A 76 8.69 9.99 -0.34
C PHE A 76 7.20 10.28 -0.13
N ILE A 77 6.53 10.85 -1.14
CA ILE A 77 5.09 11.14 -1.07
C ILE A 77 4.28 9.85 -0.92
N ALA A 78 4.62 8.81 -1.68
CA ALA A 78 3.95 7.52 -1.62
C ALA A 78 4.12 6.88 -0.23
N VAL A 79 5.30 6.96 0.37
CA VAL A 79 5.56 6.46 1.73
C VAL A 79 4.75 7.24 2.77
N LEU A 80 4.74 8.57 2.71
CA LEU A 80 3.93 9.40 3.62
C LEU A 80 2.43 9.09 3.49
N ASN A 81 1.93 8.90 2.28
CA ASN A 81 0.53 8.53 2.07
C ASN A 81 0.24 7.07 2.49
N ALA A 82 1.22 6.17 2.37
CA ALA A 82 1.10 4.80 2.87
C ALA A 82 1.03 4.74 4.40
N MET A 83 1.80 5.58 5.11
CA MET A 83 1.71 5.71 6.56
C MET A 83 0.31 6.13 7.02
N ARG A 84 -0.44 6.87 6.19
CA ARG A 84 -1.84 7.22 6.49
C ARG A 84 -2.75 5.98 6.55
N CYS A 85 -2.43 4.90 5.83
CA CYS A 85 -3.19 3.65 5.94
C CYS A 85 -3.06 3.02 7.35
N MET A 86 -1.92 3.15 8.02
CA MET A 86 -1.71 2.59 9.37
C MET A 86 -2.58 3.24 10.45
N TYR A 87 -3.06 4.47 10.25
CA TYR A 87 -3.90 5.17 11.23
C TYR A 87 -5.40 4.94 11.01
N ILE A 88 -5.78 4.04 10.10
CA ILE A 88 -7.19 3.73 9.84
C ILE A 88 -7.68 2.77 10.92
N LYS A 89 -8.43 3.32 11.89
CA LYS A 89 -9.28 2.58 12.83
C LYS A 89 -10.49 1.97 12.12
#